data_AF-A0A3N1HEJ0-F1
#
_entry.id   AF-A0A3N1HEJ0-F1
#
_cell.length_a   1.000
_cell.length_b   1.000
_cell.length_c   1.000
_cell.angle_alpha   90.00
_cell.angle_beta   90.00
_cell.angle_gamma   90.00
#
_symmetry.space_group_name_H-M   'P 1'
#
loop_
_entity.id
_entity.type
_entity.pdbx_description
1 polymer ?
#
loop_
_entity_poly.entity_id
_entity_poly.type
_entity_poly.pdbx_seq_one_letter_code
_entity_poly.pdbx_strand_id
1 'polypeptide(L)'
;MAVKIKLQRLGKIRQPYYRIVVADARTRRNGKAIETIGKYHPKEEPSFIAVDSDRAQYWLGVGAQPTESVQRLLEITGDWQKFKGLPGAEGTLKVKEPKTSKADLFAAALAAAGDAPSTEATTPKKKSAKKDDAKKADAEAAPEAAKDEA
;
A
#
# COMPACT_ATOMS: atom_id res chain seq x y z
N MET A 1 9.34 24.43 25.65
CA MET A 1 9.64 23.12 25.03
C MET A 1 8.33 22.34 25.06
N ALA A 2 7.67 22.12 23.92
CA ALA A 2 6.36 21.48 23.88
C ALA A 2 6.36 20.42 22.78
N VAL A 3 5.96 19.20 23.12
CA VAL A 3 5.77 18.12 22.17
C VAL A 3 4.38 18.27 21.55
N LYS A 4 4.30 18.24 20.22
CA LYS A 4 3.05 18.34 19.48
C LYS A 4 2.83 17.12 18.61
N ILE A 5 1.57 16.75 18.45
CA ILE A 5 1.14 15.77 17.44
C ILE A 5 0.72 16.54 16.20
N LYS A 6 1.46 16.37 15.11
CA LYS A 6 1.29 17.14 13.86
C LYS A 6 1.24 16.23 12.63
N LEU A 7 0.70 16.76 11.54
CA LEU A 7 0.71 16.09 10.24
C LEU A 7 1.98 16.42 9.47
N GLN A 8 2.78 15.39 9.19
CA GLN A 8 3.92 15.47 8.30
C GLN A 8 3.46 15.18 6.86
N ARG A 9 3.70 16.14 5.95
CA ARG A 9 3.28 16.02 4.55
C ARG A 9 4.30 15.22 3.75
N LEU A 10 3.81 14.18 3.10
CA LEU A 10 4.47 13.33 2.12
C LEU A 10 3.66 13.31 0.82
N GLY A 11 4.15 12.57 -0.17
CA GLY A 11 3.49 12.41 -1.45
C GLY A 11 3.90 13.44 -2.49
N LYS A 12 3.30 13.31 -3.68
CA LYS A 12 3.56 14.16 -4.84
C LYS A 12 2.60 15.34 -4.91
N ILE A 13 2.82 16.22 -5.89
CA ILE A 13 1.88 17.29 -6.20
C ILE A 13 0.48 16.70 -6.45
N ARG A 14 -0.56 17.36 -5.92
CA ARG A 14 -1.98 16.94 -6.00
C ARG A 14 -2.33 15.56 -5.39
N GLN A 15 -1.38 14.88 -4.73
CA GLN A 15 -1.62 13.63 -4.00
C GLN A 15 -0.91 13.69 -2.63
N PRO A 16 -1.49 14.42 -1.66
CA PRO A 16 -0.93 14.52 -0.32
C PRO A 16 -1.19 13.24 0.48
N TYR A 17 -0.12 12.72 1.07
CA TYR A 17 -0.16 11.67 2.08
C TYR A 17 0.35 12.25 3.38
N TYR A 18 -0.32 12.00 4.50
CA TYR A 18 0.12 12.51 5.80
C TYR A 18 0.49 11.37 6.73
N ARG A 19 1.57 11.57 7.49
CA ARG A 19 1.87 10.79 8.69
C ARG A 19 1.47 11.60 9.90
N ILE A 20 0.82 10.93 10.86
CA ILE A 20 0.54 11.50 12.18
C ILE A 20 1.79 11.25 13.01
N VAL A 21 2.52 12.31 13.32
CA VAL A 21 3.83 12.23 13.98
C VAL A 21 3.84 13.04 15.26
N VAL A 22 4.59 12.53 16.23
CA VAL A 22 4.91 13.22 17.47
C VAL A 22 6.28 13.87 17.31
N ALA A 23 6.38 15.19 17.48
CA ALA A 23 7.66 15.88 17.45
C ALA A 23 7.66 17.15 18.30
N ASP A 24 8.85 17.68 18.61
CA ASP A 24 8.99 18.99 19.26
C ASP A 24 8.43 20.10 18.36
N ALA A 25 7.71 21.05 18.96
CA ALA A 25 7.03 22.15 18.26
C ALA A 25 7.96 23.02 17.40
N ARG A 26 9.25 23.12 17.74
CA ARG A 26 10.25 23.94 17.03
C ARG A 26 10.75 23.27 15.76
N THR A 27 10.51 21.96 15.59
CA THR A 27 10.96 21.24 14.40
C THR A 27 10.12 21.61 13.18
N ARG A 28 10.78 21.76 12.02
CA ARG A 28 10.11 21.97 10.73
C ARG A 28 9.00 20.94 10.47
N ARG A 29 8.03 21.26 9.59
CA ARG A 29 6.88 20.38 9.27
C ARG A 29 7.30 18.96 8.89
N ASN A 30 8.30 18.85 7.99
CA ASN A 30 8.82 17.58 7.50
C ASN A 30 10.18 17.23 8.14
N GLY A 31 10.34 17.57 9.43
CA GLY A 31 11.58 17.41 10.18
C GLY A 31 11.73 16.03 10.80
N LYS A 32 12.68 15.93 11.73
CA LYS A 32 12.86 14.75 12.58
C LYS A 32 11.63 14.59 13.48
N ALA A 33 10.97 13.44 13.39
CA ALA A 33 9.94 13.02 14.33
C ALA A 33 10.57 12.23 15.48
N ILE A 34 9.92 12.24 16.64
CA ILE A 34 10.22 11.32 17.74
C ILE A 34 9.63 9.95 17.39
N GLU A 35 8.35 9.94 17.02
CA GLU A 35 7.61 8.72 16.70
C GLU A 35 6.53 9.00 15.63
N THR A 36 6.21 7.98 14.84
CA THR A 36 5.07 8.00 13.91
C THR A 36 3.98 7.10 14.47
N ILE A 37 2.84 7.68 14.83
CA ILE A 37 1.72 6.98 15.48
C ILE A 37 0.57 6.67 14.52
N GLY A 38 0.64 7.13 13.26
CA GLY A 38 -0.45 6.90 12.33
C GLY A 38 -0.26 7.48 10.93
N LYS A 39 -1.30 7.32 10.11
CA LYS A 39 -1.37 7.73 8.71
C LYS A 39 -2.74 8.36 8.42
N TYR A 40 -2.75 9.33 7.52
CA TYR A 40 -3.97 9.98 7.06
C TYR A 40 -3.90 10.30 5.57
N HIS A 41 -4.83 9.77 4.78
CA HIS A 41 -4.91 9.95 3.33
C HIS A 41 -6.27 10.58 2.95
N PRO A 42 -6.34 11.92 2.77
CA PRO A 42 -7.60 12.61 2.51
C PRO A 42 -8.16 12.42 1.10
N LYS A 43 -7.36 11.90 0.15
CA LYS A 43 -7.80 11.69 -1.25
C LYS A 43 -8.39 10.30 -1.50
N GLU A 44 -8.42 9.44 -0.48
CA GLU A 44 -9.11 8.17 -0.58
C GLU A 44 -10.60 8.38 -0.26
N GLU A 45 -11.45 7.56 -0.89
CA GLU A 45 -12.90 7.52 -0.63
C GLU A 45 -13.27 6.13 -0.11
N PRO A 46 -13.69 6.00 1.16
CA PRO A 46 -13.63 6.99 2.24
C PRO A 46 -12.19 7.37 2.65
N SER A 47 -12.01 8.52 3.30
CA SER A 47 -10.69 9.00 3.74
C SER A 47 -10.02 7.99 4.68
N PHE A 48 -8.83 7.52 4.32
CA PHE A 48 -8.12 6.53 5.10
C PHE A 48 -7.47 7.17 6.33
N ILE A 49 -7.81 6.66 7.51
CA ILE A 49 -7.26 7.07 8.80
C ILE A 49 -6.82 5.79 9.51
N ALA A 50 -5.57 5.77 9.96
CA ALA A 50 -5.04 4.69 10.80
C ALA A 50 -4.21 5.31 11.92
N VAL A 51 -4.58 5.03 13.16
CA VAL A 51 -3.90 5.50 14.37
C VAL A 51 -3.62 4.31 15.25
N ASP A 52 -2.42 4.25 15.81
CA ASP A 52 -2.09 3.35 16.92
C ASP A 52 -2.68 3.95 18.21
N SER A 53 -3.81 3.41 18.65
CA SER A 53 -4.55 3.90 19.80
C SER A 53 -3.72 3.88 21.08
N ASP A 54 -2.92 2.84 21.33
CA ASP A 54 -2.15 2.70 22.57
C ASP A 54 -1.07 3.78 22.64
N ARG A 55 -0.37 4.02 21.52
CA ARG A 55 0.62 5.09 21.43
C ARG A 55 -0.01 6.48 21.49
N ALA A 56 -1.17 6.66 20.87
CA ALA A 56 -1.91 7.92 20.95
C ALA A 56 -2.28 8.25 22.41
N GLN A 57 -2.82 7.28 23.16
CA GLN A 57 -3.16 7.48 24.58
C GLN A 57 -1.94 7.80 25.43
N TYR A 58 -0.82 7.09 25.22
CA TYR A 58 0.43 7.39 25.93
C TYR A 58 0.88 8.83 25.71
N TRP A 59 0.95 9.27 24.45
CA TRP A 59 1.43 10.61 24.12
C TRP A 59 0.50 11.72 24.61
N LEU A 60 -0.81 11.50 24.56
CA LEU A 60 -1.79 12.42 25.16
C LEU A 60 -1.63 12.48 26.70
N GLY A 61 -1.36 11.35 27.35
CA GLY A 61 -1.12 11.25 28.79
C GLY A 61 0.13 12.00 29.27
N VAL A 62 1.22 11.97 28.51
CA VAL A 62 2.44 12.75 28.82
C VAL A 62 2.32 14.24 28.43
N GLY A 63 1.15 14.68 27.98
CA GLY A 63 0.84 16.08 27.71
C GLY A 63 1.14 16.56 26.28
N ALA A 64 1.35 15.65 25.31
CA ALA A 64 1.51 16.04 23.92
C ALA A 64 0.26 16.77 23.41
N GLN A 65 0.45 17.93 22.79
CA GLN A 65 -0.65 18.77 22.32
C GLN A 65 -0.95 18.48 20.84
N PRO A 66 -2.13 17.95 20.47
CA PRO A 66 -2.50 17.76 19.07
C PRO A 66 -2.75 19.11 18.39
N THR A 67 -2.39 19.21 17.11
CA THR A 67 -2.88 20.31 16.24
C THR A 67 -4.36 20.12 15.91
N GLU A 68 -5.07 21.19 15.56
CA GLU A 68 -6.53 21.16 15.29
C GLU A 68 -6.93 20.05 14.31
N SER A 69 -6.24 19.92 13.17
CA SER A 69 -6.52 18.86 12.20
C SER A 69 -6.32 17.45 12.76
N VAL A 70 -5.30 17.26 13.61
CA VAL A 70 -5.04 15.96 14.25
C VAL A 70 -6.09 15.67 15.32
N GLN A 71 -6.51 16.67 16.08
CA GLN A 71 -7.58 16.52 17.05
C GLN A 71 -8.86 16.01 16.38
N ARG A 72 -9.24 16.58 15.24
CA ARG A 72 -10.38 16.08 14.44
C ARG A 72 -10.22 14.62 14.03
N LEU A 73 -9.02 14.18 13.64
CA LEU A 73 -8.76 12.78 13.30
C LEU A 73 -8.88 11.86 14.52
N LEU A 74 -8.39 12.30 15.68
CA LEU A 74 -8.52 11.56 16.94
C LEU A 74 -9.98 11.53 17.44
N GLU A 75 -10.76 12.57 17.16
CA GLU A 75 -12.21 12.60 17.39
C GLU A 75 -12.94 11.59 16.48
N ILE A 76 -12.55 11.49 15.20
CA ILE A 76 -13.13 10.50 14.28
C ILE A 76 -12.76 9.07 14.69
N THR A 77 -11.55 8.86 15.18
CA THR A 77 -11.06 7.54 15.60
C THR A 77 -11.59 7.13 16.98
N GLY A 78 -12.03 8.09 17.80
CA GLY A 78 -12.51 7.84 19.16
C GLY A 78 -11.43 7.96 20.25
N ASP A 79 -10.16 8.08 19.87
CA ASP A 79 -9.03 8.18 20.79
C ASP A 79 -9.09 9.45 21.66
N TRP A 80 -9.61 10.56 21.11
CA TRP A 80 -9.74 11.80 21.88
C TRP A 80 -10.82 11.69 22.95
N GLN A 81 -11.96 11.07 22.60
CA GLN A 81 -13.08 10.82 23.49
C GLN A 81 -12.66 9.85 24.60
N LYS A 82 -11.93 8.79 24.24
CA LYS A 82 -11.34 7.84 25.20
C LYS A 82 -10.40 8.55 26.18
N PHE A 83 -9.54 9.45 25.70
CA PHE A 83 -8.62 10.20 26.55
C PHE A 83 -9.34 11.17 27.51
N LYS A 84 -10.41 11.82 27.05
CA LYS A 84 -11.18 12.80 27.83
C LYS A 84 -12.31 12.20 28.67
N GLY A 85 -12.62 10.92 28.51
CA GLY A 85 -13.76 10.26 29.16
C GLY A 85 -15.12 10.76 28.66
N LEU A 86 -15.19 11.23 27.42
CA LEU A 86 -16.44 11.72 26.81
C LEU A 86 -17.21 10.55 26.17
N PRO A 87 -18.56 10.61 26.12
CA PRO A 87 -19.36 9.62 25.42
C PRO A 87 -19.09 9.65 23.90
N GLY A 88 -19.12 8.50 23.22
CA GLY A 88 -18.86 8.38 21.77
C GLY A 88 -17.46 7.89 21.37
N ALA A 89 -16.82 7.07 22.21
CA ALA A 89 -15.47 6.54 21.97
C ALA A 89 -15.36 5.54 20.81
N GLU A 90 -16.49 5.13 20.20
CA GLU A 90 -16.50 4.17 19.08
C GLU A 90 -16.15 4.82 17.72
N GLY A 91 -16.02 6.15 17.68
CA GLY A 91 -15.59 6.87 16.48
C GLY A 91 -16.62 6.85 15.35
N THR A 92 -16.34 7.60 14.28
CA THR A 92 -17.17 7.68 13.07
C THR A 92 -16.39 7.26 11.82
N LEU A 93 -15.39 6.40 12.01
CA LEU A 93 -14.46 6.00 10.96
C LEU A 93 -15.18 5.14 9.91
N LYS A 94 -15.21 5.64 8.67
CA LYS A 94 -15.75 4.91 7.52
C LYS A 94 -14.65 4.06 6.88
N VAL A 95 -14.84 2.75 6.82
CA VAL A 95 -13.89 1.83 6.20
C VAL A 95 -14.31 1.58 4.75
N LYS A 96 -13.34 1.57 3.83
CA LYS A 96 -13.58 1.21 2.43
C LYS A 96 -13.92 -0.28 2.34
N GLU A 97 -14.95 -0.62 1.57
CA GLU A 97 -15.27 -2.02 1.28
C GLU A 97 -14.07 -2.75 0.64
N PRO A 98 -13.78 -3.99 1.05
CA PRO A 98 -12.68 -4.76 0.48
C PRO A 98 -12.94 -5.01 -1.00
N LYS A 99 -12.01 -4.59 -1.87
CA LYS A 99 -12.09 -4.92 -3.30
C LYS A 99 -11.96 -6.43 -3.48
N THR A 100 -12.75 -7.01 -4.37
CA THR A 100 -12.68 -8.42 -4.76
C THR A 100 -11.25 -8.79 -5.15
N SER A 101 -10.77 -9.91 -4.63
CA SER A 101 -9.36 -10.26 -4.77
C SER A 101 -9.03 -10.60 -6.23
N LYS A 102 -7.77 -10.41 -6.62
CA LYS A 102 -7.30 -10.74 -7.97
C LYS A 102 -7.52 -12.23 -8.30
N ALA A 103 -7.50 -13.10 -7.28
CA ALA A 103 -7.78 -14.53 -7.41
C ALA A 103 -9.25 -14.79 -7.73
N ASP A 104 -10.18 -14.09 -7.07
CA ASP A 104 -11.62 -14.23 -7.34
C ASP A 104 -11.99 -13.70 -8.73
N LEU A 105 -11.33 -12.61 -9.16
CA LEU A 105 -11.49 -12.08 -10.52
C LEU A 105 -10.93 -13.04 -11.58
N PHE A 106 -9.81 -13.71 -11.29
CA PHE A 106 -9.21 -14.70 -12.18
C PHE A 106 -10.04 -15.98 -12.26
N ALA A 107 -10.54 -16.48 -11.11
CA ALA A 107 -11.42 -17.63 -11.04
C ALA A 107 -12.76 -17.37 -11.75
N ALA A 108 -13.35 -16.19 -11.57
CA ALA A 108 -14.55 -15.77 -12.30
C ALA A 108 -14.33 -15.68 -13.82
N ALA A 109 -13.16 -15.18 -14.25
CA ALA A 109 -12.80 -15.13 -15.67
C ALA A 109 -12.61 -16.54 -16.28
N LEU A 110 -12.00 -17.47 -15.54
CA LEU A 110 -11.83 -18.87 -15.96
C LEU A 110 -13.15 -19.64 -16.02
N ALA A 111 -14.04 -19.44 -15.04
CA ALA A 111 -15.37 -20.03 -15.04
C ALA A 111 -16.21 -19.50 -16.22
N ALA A 112 -16.14 -18.19 -16.51
CA ALA A 112 -16.82 -17.60 -17.67
C ALA A 112 -16.23 -18.07 -19.02
N ALA A 113 -14.93 -18.38 -19.08
CA ALA A 113 -14.28 -18.92 -20.28
C ALA A 113 -14.54 -20.43 -20.47
N GLY A 114 -14.90 -21.16 -19.40
CA GLY A 114 -15.24 -22.59 -19.44
C GLY A 114 -16.65 -22.90 -19.94
N ASP A 115 -17.52 -21.89 -20.06
CA ASP A 115 -18.93 -22.01 -20.50
C ASP A 115 -19.18 -21.51 -21.94
N ALA A 116 -18.12 -21.33 -22.74
CA ALA A 116 -18.25 -21.23 -24.18
C ALA A 116 -18.22 -22.64 -24.79
N PRO A 117 -19.21 -23.07 -25.60
CA PRO A 117 -19.13 -24.35 -26.28
C PRO A 117 -17.91 -24.34 -27.19
N SER A 118 -16.93 -25.19 -26.85
CA SER A 118 -15.91 -25.66 -27.78
C SER A 118 -16.60 -26.53 -28.83
N THR A 119 -17.27 -25.87 -29.78
CA THR A 119 -17.61 -26.46 -31.07
C THR A 119 -16.99 -25.56 -32.13
N GLU A 120 -16.01 -26.13 -32.82
CA GLU A 120 -15.36 -25.65 -34.04
C GLU A 120 -14.17 -24.70 -33.88
N ALA A 121 -13.00 -25.26 -33.53
CA ALA A 121 -11.78 -25.17 -34.37
C ALA A 121 -10.60 -25.89 -33.70
N THR A 122 -10.64 -27.22 -33.64
CA THR A 122 -9.42 -28.02 -33.54
C THR A 122 -9.45 -29.04 -34.66
N THR A 123 -8.72 -28.78 -35.74
CA THR A 123 -8.40 -29.82 -36.73
C THR A 123 -7.00 -30.34 -36.42
N PRO A 124 -6.84 -31.58 -35.92
CA PRO A 124 -5.53 -32.20 -35.82
C PRO A 124 -5.13 -32.83 -37.16
N LYS A 125 -3.91 -32.47 -37.61
CA LYS A 125 -2.93 -33.29 -38.36
C LYS A 125 -3.16 -33.54 -39.87
N LYS A 126 -2.34 -32.89 -40.71
CA LYS A 126 -1.76 -33.51 -41.92
C LYS A 126 -0.24 -33.56 -41.82
N LYS A 127 0.29 -34.79 -41.69
CA LYS A 127 1.71 -35.13 -41.81
C LYS A 127 1.92 -35.71 -43.21
N SER A 128 2.56 -34.95 -44.09
CA SER A 128 3.22 -35.39 -45.34
C SER A 128 3.98 -34.18 -45.87
N ALA A 129 5.28 -34.15 -46.12
CA ALA A 129 6.27 -35.20 -46.26
C ALA A 129 7.64 -34.64 -45.87
N LYS A 130 8.50 -35.52 -45.37
CA LYS A 130 9.94 -35.33 -45.27
C LYS A 130 10.51 -35.30 -46.69
N LYS A 131 11.23 -34.24 -47.07
CA LYS A 131 12.33 -34.34 -48.02
C LYS A 131 13.48 -33.51 -47.45
N ASP A 132 14.44 -34.27 -46.94
CA ASP A 132 15.78 -33.84 -46.60
C ASP A 132 16.38 -32.97 -47.72
N ASP A 133 16.97 -31.84 -47.37
CA ASP A 133 18.31 -31.50 -47.87
C ASP A 133 19.03 -30.59 -46.87
N ALA A 134 20.34 -30.77 -46.79
CA ALA A 134 21.17 -30.50 -45.65
C ALA A 134 21.97 -29.20 -45.79
N LYS A 135 22.12 -28.45 -44.69
CA LYS A 135 23.33 -27.67 -44.34
C LYS A 135 23.17 -27.16 -42.90
N LYS A 136 23.50 -27.94 -41.86
CA LYS A 136 24.83 -28.10 -41.23
C LYS A 136 25.71 -26.84 -41.29
N ALA A 137 25.74 -26.10 -40.18
CA ALA A 137 26.96 -25.74 -39.44
C ALA A 137 26.52 -25.07 -38.13
N ASP A 138 26.29 -25.84 -37.06
CA ASP A 138 27.26 -26.27 -36.03
C ASP A 138 27.47 -25.19 -34.95
N ALA A 139 26.93 -25.50 -33.77
CA ALA A 139 27.30 -24.90 -32.51
C ALA A 139 28.17 -25.93 -31.79
N GLU A 140 29.46 -25.66 -31.62
CA GLU A 140 30.26 -26.26 -30.55
C GLU A 140 31.54 -25.44 -30.32
N ALA A 141 31.63 -24.78 -29.16
CA ALA A 141 32.80 -24.76 -28.29
C ALA A 141 32.51 -23.85 -27.09
N ALA A 142 32.39 -24.48 -25.93
CA ALA A 142 32.37 -23.85 -24.62
C ALA A 142 33.84 -23.61 -24.13
N PRO A 143 34.10 -23.33 -22.84
CA PRO A 143 34.75 -22.12 -22.34
C PRO A 143 36.18 -22.34 -21.78
N GLU A 144 37.02 -21.30 -21.64
CA GLU A 144 37.93 -21.09 -20.47
C GLU A 144 38.90 -19.89 -20.60
N ALA A 145 39.01 -19.15 -19.48
CA ALA A 145 40.23 -18.63 -18.82
C ALA A 145 41.05 -17.40 -19.32
N ALA A 146 41.58 -16.71 -18.29
CA ALA A 146 42.57 -15.60 -18.21
C ALA A 146 42.03 -14.17 -18.43
N LYS A 147 41.91 -13.26 -17.45
CA LYS A 147 42.88 -12.63 -16.52
C LYS A 147 44.01 -11.81 -17.19
N ASP A 148 44.27 -10.67 -16.56
CA ASP A 148 45.37 -9.69 -16.70
C ASP A 148 45.20 -8.60 -17.79
N GLU A 149 44.96 -7.33 -17.44
CA GLU A 149 45.83 -6.31 -16.81
C GLU A 149 46.59 -5.49 -17.88
N ALA A 150 46.12 -4.25 -18.13
CA ALA A 150 46.87 -3.02 -18.48
C ALA A 150 45.89 -1.92 -18.94
#